data_AF-A0A317T261-F1
#
_entry.id   AF-A0A317T261-F1
#
_cell.length_a   1.000
_cell.length_b   1.000
_cell.length_c   1.000
_cell.angle_alpha   90.00
_cell.angle_beta   90.00
_cell.angle_gamma   90.00
#
_symmetry.space_group_name_H-M   'P 1'
#
loop_
_entity.id
_entity.type
_entity.pdbx_description
1 polymer ?
#
loop_
_entity_poly.entity_id
_entity_poly.type
_entity_poly.pdbx_seq_one_letter_code
_entity_poly.pdbx_strand_id
1 'polypeptide(L)'
;MEWTLHPSIKYDPYHIKLIQTKLTQRLSIILPEVMEEVVLSWEQNTNIGKEWTKVRIWVVMLQIVARATNRMFVGAPLCRDQEYLNNVIQYSIKVVKAGAILDTLPRILRAY
;
A
#
# COMPACT_ATOMS: atom_id res chain seq x y z
N MET A 1 -14.22 5.03 8.68
CA MET A 1 -12.87 5.61 8.46
C MET A 1 -12.66 6.94 9.18
N GLU A 2 -13.72 7.69 9.52
CA GLU A 2 -13.62 9.01 10.18
C GLU A 2 -12.89 8.96 11.54
N TRP A 3 -12.96 7.81 12.22
CA TRP A 3 -12.41 7.60 13.57
C TRP A 3 -11.03 6.93 13.56
N THR A 4 -10.55 6.44 12.41
CA THR A 4 -9.28 5.73 12.29
C THR A 4 -8.19 6.54 11.59
N LEU A 5 -8.57 7.62 10.92
CA LEU A 5 -7.69 8.48 10.14
C LEU A 5 -7.90 9.92 10.58
N HIS A 6 -6.86 10.73 10.51
CA HIS A 6 -6.95 12.15 10.86
C HIS A 6 -8.04 12.83 10.00
N PRO A 7 -8.91 13.69 10.57
CA PRO A 7 -10.03 14.30 9.83
C PRO A 7 -9.61 15.00 8.53
N SER A 8 -8.41 15.59 8.49
CA SER A 8 -7.89 16.21 7.26
C SER A 8 -7.84 15.25 6.08
N ILE A 9 -7.62 13.94 6.27
CA ILE A 9 -7.64 12.98 5.15
C ILE A 9 -8.97 12.99 4.39
N LYS A 10 -10.09 13.27 5.07
CA LYS A 10 -11.42 13.38 4.48
C LYS A 10 -11.78 14.81 4.08
N TYR A 11 -11.50 15.78 4.96
CA TYR A 11 -12.00 17.16 4.81
C TYR A 11 -11.01 18.11 4.11
N ASP A 12 -9.73 17.75 4.06
CA ASP A 12 -8.67 18.50 3.39
C ASP A 12 -7.73 17.54 2.63
N PRO A 13 -8.06 17.19 1.38
CA PRO A 13 -7.29 16.22 0.59
C PRO A 13 -5.95 16.78 0.08
N TYR A 14 -5.21 17.53 0.91
CA TYR A 14 -3.90 18.10 0.59
C TYR A 14 -2.93 17.03 0.05
N HIS A 15 -3.02 15.81 0.57
CA HIS A 15 -2.18 14.68 0.16
C HIS A 15 -2.41 14.31 -1.32
N ILE A 16 -3.64 14.40 -1.83
CA ILE A 16 -3.94 14.18 -3.25
C ILE A 16 -3.25 15.24 -4.10
N LYS A 17 -3.40 16.52 -3.73
CA LYS A 17 -2.77 17.64 -4.43
C LYS A 17 -1.25 17.53 -4.40
N LEU A 18 -0.68 17.12 -3.27
CA LEU A 18 0.76 16.91 -3.14
C LEU A 18 1.26 15.79 -4.06
N ILE A 19 0.55 14.65 -4.11
CA ILE A 19 0.87 13.55 -5.02
C ILE A 19 0.84 14.04 -6.48
N GLN A 20 -0.25 14.68 -6.90
CA GLN A 20 -0.40 15.16 -8.28
C GLN A 20 0.64 16.21 -8.68
N THR A 21 1.04 17.07 -7.74
CA THR A 21 1.95 18.18 -8.06
C THR A 21 3.42 17.84 -7.86
N LYS A 22 3.77 17.01 -6.88
CA LYS A 22 5.17 16.69 -6.55
C LYS A 22 5.59 15.32 -7.06
N LEU A 23 4.72 14.33 -6.91
CA LEU A 23 5.03 12.94 -7.25
C LEU A 23 4.87 12.72 -8.74
N THR A 24 3.76 13.13 -9.33
CA THR A 24 3.49 12.95 -10.77
C THR A 24 4.51 13.69 -11.65
N GLN A 25 4.97 14.88 -11.25
CA GLN A 25 5.99 15.63 -12.00
C GLN A 25 7.35 14.93 -12.04
N ARG A 26 7.68 14.17 -10.99
CA ARG A 26 8.94 13.40 -10.89
C ARG A 26 8.76 11.94 -11.28
N LEU A 27 7.53 11.54 -11.59
CA LEU A 27 7.19 10.14 -11.83
C LEU A 27 7.97 9.57 -13.00
N SER A 28 8.16 10.32 -14.08
CA SER A 28 8.93 9.87 -15.25
C SER A 28 10.37 9.46 -14.91
N ILE A 29 10.98 10.08 -13.91
CA ILE A 29 12.36 9.78 -13.47
C ILE A 29 12.39 8.50 -12.65
N ILE A 30 11.42 8.31 -11.74
CA ILE A 30 11.40 7.18 -10.80
C ILE A 30 10.61 5.96 -11.29
N LEU A 31 9.78 6.14 -12.33
CA LEU A 31 8.92 5.09 -12.89
C LEU A 31 9.71 3.86 -13.35
N PRO A 32 10.88 3.97 -14.03
CA PRO A 32 11.66 2.80 -14.39
C PRO A 32 12.05 1.95 -13.18
N GLU A 33 12.49 2.59 -12.10
CA GLU A 33 12.86 1.89 -10.86
C GLU A 33 11.65 1.27 -10.16
N VAL A 34 10.51 1.96 -10.15
CA VAL A 34 9.28 1.42 -9.58
C VAL A 34 8.78 0.22 -10.39
N MET A 35 8.85 0.29 -11.72
CA MET A 35 8.47 -0.81 -12.60
C MET A 35 9.39 -2.03 -12.44
N GLU A 36 10.69 -1.81 -12.24
CA GLU A 36 11.62 -2.88 -11.89
C GLU A 36 11.17 -3.58 -10.60
N GLU A 37 10.82 -2.83 -9.56
CA GLU A 37 10.34 -3.41 -8.30
C GLU A 37 9.00 -4.15 -8.45
N VAL A 38 8.12 -3.72 -9.36
CA VAL A 38 6.87 -4.44 -9.68
C VAL A 38 7.18 -5.80 -10.30
N VAL A 39 8.07 -5.84 -11.31
CA VAL A 39 8.46 -7.10 -11.98
C VAL A 39 9.16 -8.04 -11.01
N LEU A 40 10.17 -7.54 -10.28
CA LEU A 40 10.90 -8.34 -9.29
C LEU A 40 9.98 -8.87 -8.20
N SER A 41 9.05 -8.05 -7.70
CA SER A 41 8.10 -8.49 -6.67
C SER A 41 7.13 -9.52 -7.22
N TRP A 42 6.67 -9.39 -8.47
CA TRP A 42 5.86 -10.41 -9.13
C TRP A 42 6.61 -11.74 -9.24
N GLU A 43 7.82 -11.75 -9.78
CA GLU A 43 8.62 -12.96 -9.95
C GLU A 43 8.95 -13.64 -8.62
N GLN A 44 9.26 -12.86 -7.57
CA GLN A 44 9.58 -13.41 -6.25
C GLN A 44 8.35 -13.98 -5.52
N ASN A 45 7.18 -13.39 -5.74
CA ASN A 45 5.94 -13.82 -5.08
C ASN A 45 5.12 -14.81 -5.92
N THR A 46 5.50 -15.04 -7.18
CA THR A 46 4.83 -15.97 -8.08
C THR A 46 5.82 -16.96 -8.67
N ASN A 47 5.71 -18.23 -8.28
CA ASN A 47 6.53 -19.30 -8.85
C ASN A 47 5.87 -19.86 -10.13
N ILE A 48 5.65 -19.00 -11.13
CA ILE A 48 4.95 -19.37 -12.36
C ILE A 48 5.92 -20.13 -13.27
N GLY A 49 5.69 -21.44 -13.40
CA GLY A 49 6.39 -22.30 -14.34
C GLY A 49 5.74 -22.32 -15.73
N LYS A 50 6.07 -23.36 -16.52
CA LYS A 50 5.43 -23.59 -17.83
C LYS A 50 4.00 -24.13 -17.73
N GLU A 51 3.69 -24.77 -16.60
CA GLU A 51 2.38 -25.35 -16.32
C GLU A 51 1.47 -24.35 -15.60
N TRP A 52 0.17 -24.59 -15.67
CA TRP A 52 -0.81 -23.76 -14.97
C TRP A 52 -0.50 -23.72 -13.46
N THR A 53 -0.42 -22.51 -12.91
CA THR A 53 -0.04 -22.28 -11.51
C THR A 53 -1.13 -21.49 -10.80
N LYS A 54 -1.62 -22.01 -9.67
CA LYS A 54 -2.59 -21.30 -8.83
C LYS A 54 -1.90 -20.21 -8.03
N VAL A 55 -2.30 -18.96 -8.22
CA VAL A 55 -1.73 -17.80 -7.52
C VAL A 55 -2.75 -17.18 -6.57
N ARG A 56 -2.33 -16.89 -5.34
CA ARG A 56 -3.14 -16.11 -4.38
C ARG A 56 -2.98 -14.63 -4.68
N ILE A 57 -3.67 -14.17 -5.73
CA ILE A 57 -3.46 -12.84 -6.32
C ILE A 57 -3.56 -11.69 -5.31
N TRP A 58 -4.47 -11.77 -4.34
CA TRP A 58 -4.60 -10.75 -3.30
C TRP A 58 -3.32 -10.57 -2.47
N VAL A 59 -2.68 -11.66 -2.07
CA VAL A 59 -1.45 -11.62 -1.27
C VAL A 59 -0.29 -11.08 -2.11
N VAL A 60 -0.18 -11.54 -3.36
CA VAL A 60 0.85 -11.10 -4.30
C VAL A 60 0.72 -9.60 -4.59
N MET A 61 -0.49 -9.12 -4.87
CA MET A 61 -0.74 -7.70 -5.14
C MET A 61 -0.40 -6.80 -3.95
N LEU A 62 -0.69 -7.23 -2.72
CA LEU A 62 -0.30 -6.48 -1.52
C LEU A 62 1.22 -6.32 -1.42
N GLN A 63 1.98 -7.37 -1.71
CA GLN A 63 3.46 -7.31 -1.72
C GLN A 63 3.99 -6.40 -2.84
N ILE A 64 3.43 -6.51 -4.04
CA ILE A 64 3.80 -5.66 -5.19
C ILE A 64 3.53 -4.19 -4.88
N VAL A 65 2.31 -3.84 -4.43
CA VAL A 65 1.95 -2.46 -4.12
C VAL A 65 2.79 -1.92 -2.97
N ALA A 66 2.99 -2.69 -1.89
CA ALA A 66 3.81 -2.25 -0.77
C ALA A 66 5.25 -1.96 -1.21
N ARG A 67 5.86 -2.85 -1.99
CA ARG A 67 7.23 -2.69 -2.47
C ARG A 67 7.38 -1.53 -3.45
N ALA A 68 6.49 -1.42 -4.44
CA ALA A 68 6.50 -0.36 -5.45
C ALA A 68 6.30 1.04 -4.84
N THR A 69 5.33 1.17 -3.92
CA THR A 69 5.09 2.45 -3.23
C THR A 69 6.25 2.82 -2.32
N ASN A 70 6.80 1.86 -1.58
CA ASN A 70 7.96 2.12 -0.72
C ASN A 70 9.24 2.41 -1.51
N ARG A 71 9.41 1.89 -2.74
CA ARG A 71 10.51 2.33 -3.62
C ARG A 71 10.46 3.82 -3.87
N MET A 72 9.26 4.36 -4.02
CA MET A 72 9.02 5.78 -4.29
C MET A 72 9.19 6.65 -3.05
N PHE A 73 8.76 6.17 -1.87
CA PHE A 73 8.75 6.96 -0.63
C PHE A 73 10.01 6.83 0.22
N VAL A 74 10.55 5.61 0.37
CA VAL A 74 11.69 5.33 1.26
C VAL A 74 12.92 4.82 0.50
N GLY A 75 12.76 4.34 -0.72
CA GLY A 75 13.86 3.84 -1.55
C GLY A 75 14.46 2.52 -1.07
N ALA A 76 15.55 2.11 -1.72
CA ALA A 76 16.33 0.93 -1.33
C ALA A 76 17.33 1.27 -0.20
N PRO A 77 17.67 0.31 0.67
CA PRO A 77 17.25 -1.10 0.65
C PRO A 77 15.88 -1.35 1.32
N LEU A 78 15.33 -0.39 2.06
CA LEU A 78 14.16 -0.59 2.92
C LEU A 78 12.91 -1.03 2.15
N CYS A 79 12.73 -0.59 0.91
CA CYS A 79 11.62 -1.04 0.06
C CYS A 79 11.64 -2.55 -0.25
N ARG A 80 12.75 -3.25 0.00
CA ARG A 80 12.92 -4.70 -0.18
C ARG A 80 12.99 -5.47 1.13
N ASP A 81 12.97 -4.77 2.27
CA ASP A 81 13.04 -5.41 3.58
C ASP A 81 11.70 -6.08 3.91
N GLN A 82 11.70 -7.41 4.03
CA GLN A 82 10.46 -8.18 4.15
C GLN A 82 9.74 -7.94 5.48
N GLU A 83 10.49 -7.68 6.56
CA GLU A 83 9.91 -7.38 7.87
C GLU A 83 9.16 -6.04 7.81
N TYR A 84 9.81 -5.02 7.29
CA TYR A 84 9.23 -3.70 7.05
C TYR A 84 7.99 -3.78 6.14
N LEU A 85 8.08 -4.47 5.00
CA LEU A 85 6.94 -4.62 4.08
C LEU A 85 5.77 -5.33 4.74
N ASN A 86 6.02 -6.39 5.51
CA ASN A 86 4.98 -7.09 6.26
C ASN A 86 4.32 -6.17 7.28
N ASN A 87 5.09 -5.34 8.00
CA ASN A 87 4.57 -4.37 8.95
C ASN A 87 3.70 -3.32 8.26
N VAL A 88 4.14 -2.76 7.13
CA VAL A 88 3.37 -1.78 6.35
C VAL A 88 2.05 -2.40 5.87
N ILE A 89 2.09 -3.60 5.27
CA ILE A 89 0.89 -4.29 4.76
C ILE A 89 -0.09 -4.57 5.91
N GLN A 90 0.40 -5.13 7.02
CA GLN A 90 -0.45 -5.47 8.17
C GLN A 90 -1.07 -4.22 8.80
N TYR A 91 -0.29 -3.14 8.93
CA TYR A 91 -0.81 -1.86 9.39
C TYR A 91 -1.93 -1.34 8.48
N SER A 92 -1.69 -1.27 7.17
CA SER A 92 -2.71 -0.81 6.20
C SER A 92 -4.00 -1.63 6.26
N ILE A 93 -3.90 -2.95 6.35
CA ILE A 93 -5.06 -3.83 6.49
C ILE A 93 -5.80 -3.56 7.81
N LYS A 94 -5.08 -3.43 8.93
CA LYS A 94 -5.67 -3.19 10.24
C LYS A 94 -6.42 -1.86 10.31
N VAL A 95 -5.84 -0.78 9.76
CA VAL A 95 -6.49 0.54 9.74
C VAL A 95 -7.79 0.49 8.94
N VAL A 96 -7.78 -0.13 7.75
CA VAL A 96 -8.99 -0.28 6.93
C VAL A 96 -10.05 -1.12 7.64
N LYS A 97 -9.66 -2.26 8.22
CA LYS A 97 -10.58 -3.14 8.97
C LYS A 97 -11.17 -2.43 10.19
N ALA A 98 -10.34 -1.76 10.99
CA ALA A 98 -10.81 -0.99 12.15
C ALA A 98 -11.78 0.11 11.71
N GLY A 99 -11.48 0.80 10.62
CA GLY A 99 -12.36 1.82 10.06
C GLY A 99 -13.73 1.27 9.67
N ALA A 100 -13.76 0.11 9.01
CA ALA A 100 -15.00 -0.57 8.63
C ALA A 100 -15.80 -1.04 9.86
N ILE A 101 -15.13 -1.58 10.88
CA ILE A 101 -15.80 -2.01 12.13
C ILE A 101 -16.41 -0.82 12.86
N LEU A 102 -15.67 0.28 13.01
CA LEU A 102 -16.18 1.48 13.70
C LEU A 102 -17.34 2.14 12.95
N ASP A 103 -17.36 2.06 11.61
CA ASP A 103 -18.46 2.60 10.82
C ASP A 103 -19.76 1.79 10.98
N THR A 104 -19.67 0.47 11.22
CA THR A 104 -20.84 -0.41 11.41
C THR A 104 -21.38 -0.43 12.85
N LEU A 105 -20.57 -0.08 13.85
CA LEU A 105 -21.02 -0.05 15.23
C LEU A 105 -22.06 1.08 15.47
N PRO A 106 -23.12 0.84 16.25
CA PRO A 106 -24.01 1.90 16.73
C PRO A 106 -23.20 2.98 17.45
N ARG A 107 -23.59 4.26 17.33
CA ARG A 107 -22.84 5.38 17.91
C ARG A 107 -22.55 5.23 19.40
N ILE A 108 -23.42 4.52 20.14
CA ILE A 108 -23.30 4.28 21.59
C ILE A 108 -22.11 3.36 21.94
N LEU A 109 -21.71 2.48 21.01
CA LEU A 109 -20.62 1.52 21.22
C LEU A 109 -19.30 1.98 20.60
N ARG A 110 -19.28 3.15 19.95
CA ARG A 110 -18.05 3.75 19.45
C ARG A 110 -17.39 4.43 20.65
N ALA A 111 -16.29 3.85 21.14
CA ALA A 111 -15.49 4.46 22.20
C ALA A 111 -15.06 5.87 21.78
N TYR A 112 -15.12 6.80 22.74
CA TYR A 112 -14.86 8.24 22.59
C TYR A 112 -13.43 8.55 22.15
#